data_AF-A0A7J9WM33-F1
#
_entry.id   AF-A0A7J9WM33-F1
#
_cell.length_a   1.000
_cell.length_b   1.000
_cell.length_c   1.000
_cell.angle_alpha   90.00
_cell.angle_beta   90.00
_cell.angle_gamma   90.00
#
_symmetry.space_group_name_H-M   'P 1'
#
loop_
_entity.id
_entity.type
_entity.pdbx_description
1 polymer ?
#
loop_
_entity_poly.entity_id
_entity_poly.type
_entity_poly.pdbx_seq_one_letter_code
_entity_poly.pdbx_strand_id
1 'polypeptide(L)'
;MENDEKLERYFAALSAEAGTPPLTQEEARAVLDLARVVAHTSERRFAPLSTYLAGLAIGAGGGGDGADRAARVRALAKVAADLEGEQPRE
;
A
#
# COMPACT_ATOMS: atom_id res chain seq x y z
N MET A 1 -0.94 -21.18 5.28
CA MET A 1 0.31 -21.71 5.86
C MET A 1 1.46 -21.64 4.87
N GLU A 2 1.60 -22.52 3.87
CA GLU A 2 2.75 -22.47 2.93
C GLU A 2 2.84 -21.14 2.15
N ASN A 3 1.69 -20.55 1.82
CA ASN A 3 1.65 -19.28 1.08
C ASN A 3 1.99 -18.06 1.97
N ASP A 4 1.65 -18.11 3.25
CA ASP A 4 1.92 -17.03 4.21
C ASP A 4 3.40 -17.00 4.58
N GLU A 5 4.01 -18.17 4.78
CA GLU A 5 5.44 -18.31 5.06
C GLU A 5 6.31 -17.85 3.87
N LYS A 6 5.88 -18.17 2.63
CA LYS A 6 6.52 -17.63 1.42
C LYS A 6 6.40 -16.10 1.34
N LEU A 7 5.24 -15.55 1.68
CA LEU A 7 4.98 -14.12 1.67
C LEU A 7 5.85 -13.39 2.70
N GLU A 8 5.92 -13.90 3.93
CA GLU A 8 6.77 -13.38 5.00
C GLU A 8 8.24 -13.38 4.61
N ARG A 9 8.75 -14.51 4.09
CA ARG A 9 10.13 -14.62 3.61
C ARG A 9 10.44 -13.64 2.49
N TYR A 10 9.51 -13.48 1.55
CA TYR A 10 9.65 -12.56 0.42
C TYR A 10 9.80 -11.11 0.91
N PHE A 11 8.89 -10.65 1.78
CA PHE A 11 8.96 -9.29 2.31
C PHE A 11 10.13 -9.06 3.25
N ALA A 12 10.55 -10.06 4.02
CA ALA A 12 11.76 -9.97 4.84
C ALA A 12 13.01 -9.73 3.98
N ALA A 13 13.16 -10.46 2.86
CA ALA A 13 14.28 -10.28 1.94
C ALA A 13 14.28 -8.88 1.28
N LEU A 14 13.13 -8.40 0.83
CA LEU A 14 13.01 -7.07 0.24
C LEU A 14 13.26 -5.95 1.26
N SER A 15 12.78 -6.11 2.50
CA SER A 15 12.99 -5.12 3.55
C SER A 15 14.47 -5.01 3.92
N ALA A 16 15.17 -6.14 3.95
CA ALA A 16 16.62 -6.17 4.18
C ALA A 16 17.39 -5.42 3.09
N GLU A 17 17.05 -5.65 1.81
CA GLU A 17 17.65 -4.93 0.68
C GLU A 17 17.33 -3.43 0.71
N ALA A 18 16.10 -3.07 1.06
CA ALA A 18 15.66 -1.68 1.14
C ALA A 18 16.18 -0.94 2.39
N GLY A 19 16.78 -1.64 3.34
CA GLY A 19 17.22 -1.06 4.62
C GLY A 19 16.05 -0.62 5.52
N THR A 20 14.87 -1.23 5.37
CA THR A 20 13.67 -0.91 6.15
C THR A 20 13.33 -2.05 7.13
N PRO A 21 12.62 -1.76 8.23
CA PRO A 21 11.98 -2.81 9.01
C PRO A 21 10.99 -3.62 8.14
N PRO A 22 10.75 -4.90 8.46
CA PRO A 22 9.68 -5.67 7.84
C PRO A 22 8.32 -4.98 8.03
N LEU A 23 7.44 -5.14 7.05
CA LEU A 23 6.04 -4.70 7.17
C LEU A 23 5.38 -5.42 8.34
N THR A 24 4.66 -4.65 9.17
CA THR A 24 3.68 -5.23 10.10
C THR A 24 2.50 -5.81 9.32
N GLN A 25 1.74 -6.72 9.94
CA GLN A 25 0.54 -7.28 9.31
C GLN A 25 -0.50 -6.20 8.96
N GLU A 26 -0.60 -5.16 9.78
CA GLU A 26 -1.55 -4.07 9.56
C GLU A 26 -1.18 -3.24 8.33
N GLU A 27 0.11 -2.93 8.17
CA GLU A 27 0.62 -2.22 6.99
C GLU A 27 0.45 -3.04 5.72
N ALA A 28 0.79 -4.34 5.77
CA ALA A 28 0.60 -5.24 4.64
C ALA A 28 -0.86 -5.24 4.20
N ARG A 29 -1.80 -5.30 5.14
CA ARG A 29 -3.23 -5.27 4.85
C ARG A 29 -3.67 -3.95 4.24
N ALA A 30 -3.22 -2.82 4.79
CA ALA A 30 -3.52 -1.49 4.25
C ALA A 30 -2.99 -1.31 2.81
N VAL A 31 -1.77 -1.77 2.52
CA VAL A 31 -1.18 -1.71 1.17
C VAL A 31 -1.94 -2.59 0.19
N LEU A 32 -2.31 -3.80 0.60
CA LEU A 32 -3.13 -4.70 -0.23
C LEU A 32 -4.53 -4.14 -0.47
N ASP A 33 -5.10 -3.42 0.49
CA ASP A 33 -6.38 -2.72 0.33
C ASP A 33 -6.28 -1.58 -0.68
N LEU A 34 -5.25 -0.73 -0.58
CA LEU A 34 -4.97 0.30 -1.57
C LEU A 34 -4.80 -0.32 -2.96
N ALA A 35 -3.95 -1.35 -3.08
CA ALA A 35 -3.69 -2.06 -4.32
C ALA A 35 -4.97 -2.61 -4.94
N ARG A 36 -5.87 -3.17 -4.12
CA ARG A 36 -7.17 -3.67 -4.58
C ARG A 36 -8.04 -2.55 -5.15
N VAL A 37 -8.10 -1.39 -4.51
CA VAL A 37 -8.88 -0.25 -5.02
C VAL A 37 -8.34 0.20 -6.38
N VAL A 38 -7.03 0.46 -6.45
CA VAL A 38 -6.41 1.03 -7.65
C VAL A 38 -6.27 0.03 -8.82
N ALA A 39 -6.29 -1.27 -8.55
CA ALA A 39 -6.23 -2.31 -9.57
C ALA A 39 -7.57 -2.56 -10.30
N HIS A 40 -8.70 -2.15 -9.70
CA HIS A 40 -10.02 -2.26 -10.33
C HIS A 40 -10.36 -1.05 -11.20
N THR A 41 -9.47 -0.08 -11.30
CA THR A 41 -9.65 1.13 -12.10
C THR A 41 -9.41 0.86 -13.58
N SER A 42 -10.11 1.57 -14.46
CA SER A 42 -9.90 1.46 -15.91
C SER A 42 -8.55 2.05 -16.35
N GLU A 43 -8.02 3.01 -15.61
CA GLU A 43 -6.73 3.66 -15.88
C GLU A 43 -5.57 2.89 -15.21
N ARG A 44 -4.89 2.07 -16.01
CA ARG A 44 -3.80 1.17 -15.58
C ARG A 44 -2.64 1.88 -14.87
N ARG A 45 -2.42 3.18 -15.12
CA ARG A 45 -1.35 3.97 -14.48
C ARG A 45 -1.63 4.29 -13.01
N PHE A 46 -2.89 4.25 -12.56
CA PHE A 46 -3.23 4.61 -11.18
C PHE A 46 -2.61 3.66 -10.16
N ALA A 47 -2.55 2.35 -10.46
CA ALA A 47 -1.99 1.37 -9.54
C ALA A 47 -0.50 1.58 -9.18
N PRO A 48 0.44 1.63 -10.14
CA PRO A 48 1.85 1.85 -9.82
C PRO A 48 2.14 3.24 -9.24
N LEU A 49 1.45 4.30 -9.71
CA LEU A 49 1.70 5.66 -9.22
C LEU A 49 1.18 5.86 -7.80
N SER A 50 0.00 5.32 -7.47
CA SER A 50 -0.58 5.43 -6.13
C SER A 50 0.24 4.68 -5.09
N THR A 51 0.75 3.49 -5.43
CA THR A 51 1.60 2.70 -4.52
C THR A 51 2.97 3.34 -4.32
N TYR A 52 3.56 3.97 -5.36
CA TYR A 52 4.77 4.77 -5.22
C TYR A 52 4.57 6.00 -4.32
N LEU A 53 3.48 6.76 -4.54
CA LEU A 53 3.12 7.92 -3.70
C LEU A 53 2.89 7.52 -2.24
N ALA A 54 2.27 6.36 -1.99
CA ALA A 54 2.13 5.82 -0.64
C ALA A 54 3.49 5.62 0.03
N GLY A 55 4.46 5.02 -0.67
CA GLY A 55 5.83 4.87 -0.19
C GLY A 55 6.50 6.21 0.15
N LEU A 56 6.38 7.20 -0.72
CA LEU A 56 6.92 8.55 -0.48
C LEU A 56 6.28 9.24 0.73
N ALA A 57 4.95 9.20 0.84
CA ALA A 57 4.21 9.85 1.93
C ALA A 57 4.56 9.25 3.30
N ILE A 58 4.80 7.93 3.35
CA ILE A 58 5.25 7.23 4.54
C ILE A 58 6.69 7.62 4.89
N GLY A 59 7.60 7.61 3.92
CA GLY A 59 9.02 7.95 4.14
C GLY A 59 9.24 9.42 4.55
N ALA A 60 8.47 10.34 3.98
CA ALA A 60 8.55 11.77 4.31
C ALA A 60 7.99 12.11 5.71
N GLY A 61 7.13 11.26 6.28
CA GLY A 61 6.44 11.51 7.55
C GLY A 61 7.26 11.30 8.81
N GLY A 62 8.56 11.01 8.72
CA GLY A 62 9.47 10.91 9.87
C GLY A 62 9.41 9.60 10.64
N GLY A 63 8.83 8.53 10.08
CA GLY A 63 8.89 7.20 10.68
C GLY A 63 8.00 7.01 11.91
N GLY A 64 6.74 7.44 11.83
CA GLY A 64 5.70 6.99 12.77
C GLY A 64 5.62 5.45 12.83
N ASP A 65 4.96 4.92 13.85
CA ASP A 65 4.92 3.47 14.06
C ASP A 65 4.13 2.73 12.95
N GLY A 66 4.07 1.40 13.01
CA GLY A 66 3.36 0.62 12.00
C GLY A 66 1.89 1.01 11.84
N ALA A 67 1.23 1.42 12.93
CA ALA A 67 -0.17 1.82 12.90
C ALA A 67 -0.34 3.19 12.23
N ASP A 68 0.55 4.15 12.50
CA ASP A 68 0.57 5.45 11.83
C ASP A 68 0.75 5.31 10.32
N ARG A 69 1.69 4.44 9.90
CA ARG A 69 1.96 4.18 8.48
C ARG A 69 0.76 3.51 7.82
N ALA A 70 0.16 2.51 8.47
CA ALA A 70 -1.06 1.87 7.99
C ALA A 70 -2.24 2.84 7.87
N ALA A 71 -2.42 3.75 8.82
CA ALA A 71 -3.47 4.77 8.78
C ALA A 71 -3.31 5.73 7.58
N ARG A 72 -2.07 6.14 7.28
CA ARG A 72 -1.76 6.98 6.11
C ARG A 72 -2.09 6.25 4.79
N VAL A 73 -1.73 4.97 4.68
CA VAL A 73 -2.08 4.16 3.50
C VAL A 73 -3.60 4.03 3.35
N ARG A 74 -4.33 3.80 4.45
CA ARG A 74 -5.80 3.74 4.43
C ARG A 74 -6.43 5.07 3.99
N ALA A 75 -5.86 6.21 4.39
CA ALA A 75 -6.33 7.51 3.92
C ALA A 75 -6.19 7.66 2.39
N LEU A 76 -5.07 7.20 1.82
CA LEU A 76 -4.87 7.17 0.37
C LEU A 76 -5.86 6.23 -0.34
N ALA A 77 -6.11 5.05 0.23
CA ALA A 77 -7.09 4.11 -0.31
C ALA A 77 -8.50 4.71 -0.34
N LYS A 78 -8.87 5.49 0.69
CA LYS A 78 -10.16 6.20 0.72
C LYS A 78 -10.24 7.24 -0.40
N VAL A 79 -9.21 8.08 -0.56
CA VAL A 79 -9.17 9.10 -1.64
C VAL A 79 -9.27 8.44 -3.01
N ALA A 80 -8.53 7.36 -3.25
CA ALA A 80 -8.61 6.62 -4.51
C ALA A 80 -10.02 6.06 -4.77
N ALA A 81 -10.67 5.49 -3.74
CA ALA A 81 -12.01 4.94 -3.87
C ALA A 81 -13.07 6.03 -4.12
N ASP A 82 -12.96 7.19 -3.46
CA ASP A 82 -13.86 8.33 -3.67
C ASP A 82 -13.77 8.83 -5.12
N LEU A 83 -12.54 9.01 -5.64
CA LEU A 83 -12.30 9.46 -7.01
C LEU A 83 -12.85 8.48 -8.06
N GLU A 84 -12.71 7.16 -7.85
CA GLU A 84 -13.29 6.15 -8.75
C GLU A 84 -14.82 6.12 -8.69
N GLY A 85 -15.42 6.40 -7.53
CA GLY A 85 -16.88 6.56 -7.40
C GLY A 85 -17.42 7.82 -8.09
N GLU A 86 -16.58 8.83 -8.28
CA GLU A 86 -16.88 10.09 -8.97
C GLU A 86 -16.61 10.03 -10.49
N GLN A 87 -15.85 9.04 -10.99
CA GLN A 87 -15.66 8.86 -12.43
C GLN A 87 -16.99 8.48 -13.09
N PRO A 88 -17.47 9.24 -14.10
CA PRO A 88 -18.65 8.82 -14.85
C PRO A 88 -18.36 7.46 -15.50
N ARG A 89 -19.26 6.50 -15.29
CA ARG A 89 -19.22 5.21 -16.00
C ARG A 89 -19.41 5.51 -17.49
N GLU A 90 -18.35 5.36 -18.28
CA GLU A 90 -18.41 5.38 -19.75
C GLU A 90 -19.28 4.24 -20.29
#